data_AF-A0A098ECM5-F1
#
_entry.id   AF-A0A098ECM5-F1
#
_cell.length_a   1.000
_cell.length_b   1.000
_cell.length_c   1.000
_cell.angle_alpha   90.00
_cell.angle_beta   90.00
_cell.angle_gamma   90.00
#
_symmetry.space_group_name_H-M   'P 1'
#
loop_
_entity.id
_entity.type
_entity.pdbx_description
1 polymer ?
#
loop_
_entity_poly.entity_id
_entity_poly.type
_entity_poly.pdbx_seq_one_letter_code
_entity_poly.pdbx_strand_id
1 'polypeptide(L)' 'MNLKLHKNARTTPSIRKEIQSSSETIVALAKKYGLSRKTVRKWKNRTVIDDETGRPNKLNRM' A
#
# COMPACT_ATOMS: atom_id res chain seq x y z
N MET A 1 -10.19 17.29 1.40
CA MET A 1 -9.20 16.23 1.11
C MET A 1 -9.89 15.09 0.38
N ASN A 2 -10.01 15.18 -0.95
CA ASN A 2 -10.68 14.15 -1.74
C ASN A 2 -9.72 12.97 -1.92
N LEU A 3 -9.74 12.01 -1.00
CA LEU A 3 -9.18 10.69 -1.26
C LEU A 3 -9.97 10.13 -2.46
N LYS A 4 -9.38 10.22 -3.66
CA LYS A 4 -9.87 9.54 -4.87
C LYS A 4 -9.71 8.04 -4.66
N LEU A 5 -10.59 7.48 -3.84
CA LEU A 5 -10.68 6.06 -3.59
C LEU A 5 -11.25 5.44 -4.86
N HIS A 6 -10.40 4.82 -5.68
CA HIS A 6 -10.88 4.00 -6.78
C HIS A 6 -11.77 2.90 -6.19
N LYS A 7 -13.06 2.87 -6.58
CA LYS A 7 -14.04 1.89 -6.08
C LYS A 7 -13.58 0.43 -6.25
N ASN A 8 -12.70 0.16 -7.21
CA ASN A 8 -12.19 -1.18 -7.51
C ASN A 8 -10.79 -1.46 -6.92
N ALA A 9 -10.21 -0.53 -6.16
CA ALA A 9 -8.90 -0.72 -5.56
C ALA A 9 -8.99 -1.70 -4.39
N ARG A 10 -8.49 -2.93 -4.62
CA ARG A 10 -8.46 -3.99 -3.60
C ARG A 10 -7.45 -3.74 -2.48
N THR A 11 -6.52 -2.79 -2.66
CA THR A 11 -5.53 -2.36 -1.66
C THR A 11 -5.78 -0.90 -1.25
N THR A 12 -6.71 -0.71 -0.33
CA THR A 12 -7.01 0.59 0.28
C THR A 12 -5.94 0.98 1.31
N PRO A 13 -5.80 2.27 1.65
CA PRO A 13 -4.91 2.71 2.73
C PRO A 13 -5.16 2.00 4.07
N SER A 14 -6.42 1.68 4.36
CA SER A 14 -6.82 0.92 5.56
C SER A 14 -6.21 -0.48 5.57
N ILE A 15 -6.27 -1.21 4.44
CA ILE A 15 -5.68 -2.56 4.33
C ILE A 15 -4.15 -2.50 4.46
N ARG A 16 -3.50 -1.49 3.87
CA ARG A 16 -2.04 -1.31 4.02
C ARG A 16 -1.65 -1.09 5.49
N LYS A 17 -2.41 -0.24 6.20
CA LYS A 17 -2.20 0.04 7.61
C LYS A 17 -2.38 -1.21 8.45
N GLU A 18 -3.41 -2.00 8.17
CA GLU A 18 -3.67 -3.26 8.87
C GLU A 18 -2.58 -4.31 8.59
N ILE A 19 -2.06 -4.40 7.36
CA ILE A 19 -0.91 -5.25 7.01
C ILE A 19 0.36 -4.82 7.76
N GLN A 20 0.57 -3.51 7.94
CA GLN A 20 1.74 -2.98 8.63
C GLN A 20 1.67 -3.19 10.15
N SER A 21 0.49 -3.02 10.75
CA SER A 21 0.28 -3.27 12.18
C SER A 21 0.17 -4.75 12.54
N SER A 22 -0.05 -5.61 11.54
CA SER A 22 -0.23 -7.04 11.75
C SER A 22 1.10 -7.78 11.92
N SER A 23 1.21 -8.49 13.04
CA SER A 23 2.29 -9.46 13.30
C SER A 23 2.06 -10.80 12.57
N GLU A 24 0.95 -10.96 11.85
CA GLU A 24 0.63 -12.20 11.15
C GLU A 24 1.62 -12.47 9.99
N THR A 25 1.64 -13.73 9.56
CA THR A 25 2.45 -14.15 8.42
C THR A 25 1.88 -13.57 7.12
N ILE A 26 2.77 -13.36 6.15
CA ILE A 26 2.42 -12.88 4.81
C ILE A 26 1.35 -13.76 4.15
N VAL A 27 1.37 -15.08 4.44
CA VAL A 27 0.44 -16.06 3.88
C VAL A 27 -0.97 -15.90 4.47
N ALA A 28 -1.08 -15.67 5.77
CA ALA A 28 -2.37 -15.45 6.45
C ALA A 28 -3.04 -14.18 5.93
N LEU A 29 -2.29 -13.07 5.89
CA LEU A 29 -2.75 -11.79 5.34
C LEU A 29 -3.15 -11.92 3.86
N ALA A 30 -2.35 -12.63 3.05
CA ALA A 30 -2.66 -12.87 1.64
C ALA A 30 -4.00 -13.60 1.46
N LYS A 31 -4.28 -14.63 2.29
CA LYS A 31 -5.56 -15.34 2.27
C LYS A 31 -6.71 -14.45 2.75
N LYS A 32 -6.54 -13.72 3.86
CA LYS A 32 -7.56 -12.85 4.48
C LYS A 32 -8.06 -11.78 3.51
N TYR A 33 -7.15 -11.12 2.78
CA TYR A 33 -7.52 -10.05 1.83
C TYR A 33 -7.64 -10.53 0.38
N GLY A 34 -7.36 -11.81 0.09
CA GLY A 34 -7.27 -12.34 -1.27
C GLY A 34 -6.24 -11.58 -2.12
N LEU A 35 -5.10 -11.22 -1.52
CA LEU A 35 -4.01 -10.49 -2.16
C LEU A 35 -2.85 -11.44 -2.48
N SER A 36 -2.01 -11.03 -3.44
CA SER A 36 -0.77 -11.76 -3.70
C SER A 36 0.20 -11.62 -2.53
N ARG A 37 0.96 -12.68 -2.22
CA ARG A 37 2.01 -12.65 -1.19
C ARG A 37 3.06 -11.56 -1.47
N LYS A 38 3.33 -11.28 -2.75
CA LYS A 38 4.26 -10.21 -3.18
C LYS A 38 3.72 -8.83 -2.79
N THR A 39 2.41 -8.61 -2.95
CA THR A 39 1.74 -7.37 -2.55
C THR A 39 1.81 -7.17 -1.05
N VAL A 40 1.48 -8.21 -0.26
CA VAL A 40 1.54 -8.15 1.20
C VAL A 40 2.96 -7.91 1.69
N ARG A 41 3.96 -8.62 1.15
CA ARG A 41 5.38 -8.41 1.46
C ARG A 41 5.83 -6.97 1.17
N LYS A 42 5.45 -6.44 0.01
CA LYS A 42 5.76 -5.07 -0.40
C LYS A 42 5.21 -4.06 0.59
N TRP A 43 3.96 -4.22 1.03
CA TRP A 43 3.33 -3.32 1.99
C TRP A 43 3.88 -3.47 3.41
N LYS A 44 4.23 -4.68 3.84
CA LYS A 44 4.86 -4.93 5.15
C LYS A 44 6.23 -4.26 5.28
N ASN A 45 6.99 -4.18 4.18
CA ASN A 45 8.31 -3.53 4.16
C ASN A 45 8.26 -2.02 3.84
N ARG A 46 7.09 -1.48 3.45
CA ARG A 46 6.94 -0.05 3.17
C ARG A 46 6.70 0.69 4.48
N THR A 47 7.42 1.79 4.66
CA THR A 47 7.23 2.74 5.76
C THR A 47 6.10 3.74 5.49
N VAL A 48 5.82 4.01 4.21
CA VAL A 48 4.82 5.00 3.79
C VAL A 48 3.52 4.32 3.34
N ILE A 49 2.41 4.70 3.99
CA ILE A 49 1.05 4.24 3.69
C ILE A 49 0.44 5.07 2.56
N ASP A 50 0.82 6.34 2.45
CA ASP A 50 0.33 7.26 1.44
C ASP A 50 0.93 6.95 0.06
N ASP A 51 0.18 7.26 -0.99
CA ASP A 51 0.72 7.23 -2.35
C ASP A 51 1.58 8.49 -2.49
N GLU A 52 2.89 8.36 -2.19
CA GLU A 52 3.81 9.47 -2.39
C GLU A 52 3.63 9.98 -3.81
N THR A 53 3.18 11.22 -3.92
CA THR A 53 3.07 11.91 -5.20
C THR A 53 4.38 11.68 -5.94
N GLY A 54 4.33 10.97 -7.07
CA GLY A 54 5.48 10.68 -7.94
C GLY A 54 6.02 11.94 -8.62
N ARG A 55 6.00 13.09 -7.93
CA ARG A 55 6.59 14.33 -8.39
C ARG A 55 8.11 14.16 -8.30
N PRO A 56 8.83 14.37 -9.41
CA PRO A 56 10.28 14.39 -9.35
C PRO A 56 10.72 15.52 -8.39
N ASN A 57 11.55 15.18 -7.40
CA ASN A 57 12.06 16.14 -6.41
C ASN A 57 12.98 17.21 -7.05
N LYS A 58 13.40 17.00 -8.30
CA LYS A 58 14.08 18.01 -9.12
C LYS A 58 13.40 18.09 -10.48
N LEU A 59 12.75 19.22 -10.75
CA LEU A 59 12.46 19.63 -12.11
C LEU A 59 13.76 20.22 -12.66
N ASN A 60 14.45 19.51 -13.55
CA ASN A 60 15.58 20.09 -14.26
C ASN A 60 15.03 21.11 -15.25
N ARG A 61 15.04 22.40 -14.89
CA ARG A 61 14.76 23.47 -15.85
C ARG A 61 16.02 23.68 -16.68
N MET A 62 15.91 23.40 -17.98
CA MET A 62 16.87 23.86 -18.99
C MET A 62 16.65 25.34 -19.28
#